data_AF-A0A914QLX1-F1
#
_entry.id   AF-A0A914QLX1-F1
#
_cell.length_a   1.000
_cell.length_b   1.000
_cell.length_c   1.000
_cell.angle_alpha   90.00
_cell.angle_beta   90.00
_cell.angle_gamma   90.00
#
_symmetry.space_group_name_H-M   'P 1'
#
loop_
_entity.id
_entity.type
_entity.pdbx_description
1 polymer ?
#
loop_
_entity_poly.entity_id
_entity_poly.type
_entity_poly.pdbx_seq_one_letter_code
_entity_poly.pdbx_strand_id
1 'polypeptide(L)'
;MQIPKFAITDENKDFLIIIGKKEIQDVSPVFAEMLKSGMKEEIENKMIIVDFDFEIVEAAINIFYGEKVLKEFSLEDALSLYRFGDKYLCSYIMGLVEGTLIKHISPTNVVQLIKFSSPVSLNIKGLYQRCIDSLIIYFKNSTPVFGSESLDEKFLGKIFSLIYVMNLIIAK
;
A
#
# COMPACT_ATOMS: atom_id res chain seq x y z
N MET A 1 2.84 26.95 -24.35
CA MET A 1 1.78 26.12 -23.76
C MET A 1 2.45 24.84 -23.29
N GLN A 2 2.65 24.65 -21.98
CA GLN A 2 3.18 23.38 -21.46
C GLN A 2 2.09 22.33 -21.56
N ILE A 3 2.34 21.27 -22.33
CA ILE A 3 1.47 20.10 -22.36
C ILE A 3 1.62 19.44 -20.98
N PRO A 4 0.54 19.18 -20.22
CA PRO A 4 0.64 18.50 -18.94
C PRO A 4 1.23 17.09 -19.16
N LYS A 5 2.11 16.66 -18.26
CA LYS A 5 2.82 15.36 -18.35
C LYS A 5 1.85 14.17 -18.45
N PHE A 6 0.69 14.32 -17.83
CA PHE A 6 -0.45 13.43 -17.94
C PHE A 6 -1.74 14.26 -17.81
N ALA A 7 -2.85 13.74 -18.31
CA ALA A 7 -4.18 14.28 -17.98
C ALA A 7 -5.01 13.15 -17.39
N ILE A 8 -5.64 13.41 -16.25
CA ILE A 8 -6.66 12.53 -15.67
C ILE A 8 -7.99 13.28 -15.85
N THR A 9 -8.92 12.69 -16.60
CA THR A 9 -10.26 13.26 -16.75
C THR A 9 -11.29 12.30 -16.17
N ASP A 10 -12.20 12.84 -15.38
CA ASP A 10 -13.40 12.13 -14.92
C ASP A 10 -14.49 12.29 -15.99
N GLU A 11 -14.66 11.27 -16.82
CA GLU A 11 -15.82 11.16 -17.70
C GLU A 11 -16.65 9.95 -17.25
N ASN A 12 -17.83 10.20 -16.67
CA ASN A 12 -18.81 9.18 -16.29
C ASN A 12 -18.28 8.05 -15.39
N LYS A 13 -17.46 8.35 -14.37
CA LYS A 13 -16.90 7.40 -13.39
C LYS A 13 -15.83 6.44 -13.93
N ASP A 14 -15.36 6.64 -15.16
CA ASP A 14 -14.21 5.94 -15.73
C ASP A 14 -13.04 6.93 -15.82
N PHE A 15 -11.89 6.62 -15.20
CA PHE A 15 -10.75 7.53 -15.19
C PHE A 15 -9.90 7.33 -16.44
N LEU A 16 -9.83 8.37 -17.26
CA LEU A 16 -8.99 8.39 -18.44
C LEU A 16 -7.59 8.89 -18.09
N ILE A 17 -6.58 8.03 -18.19
CA ILE A 17 -5.18 8.46 -18.09
C ILE A 17 -4.64 8.67 -19.50
N ILE A 18 -4.42 9.95 -19.85
CA ILE A 18 -3.65 10.32 -21.03
C ILE A 18 -2.19 10.36 -20.63
N ILE A 19 -1.45 9.30 -20.94
CA ILE A 19 -0.03 9.18 -20.62
C ILE A 19 0.78 9.89 -21.71
N GLY A 20 1.41 11.01 -21.33
CA GLY A 20 2.45 11.62 -22.15
C GLY A 20 3.77 10.86 -22.03
N LYS A 21 3.97 9.84 -22.88
CA LYS A 21 5.24 9.12 -23.17
C LYS A 21 5.88 8.23 -22.07
N LYS A 22 6.48 7.13 -22.58
CA LYS A 22 7.64 6.28 -22.18
C LYS A 22 7.88 5.93 -20.70
N GLU A 23 7.72 6.86 -19.77
CA GLU A 23 8.18 6.75 -18.39
C GLU A 23 7.32 5.79 -17.55
N ILE A 24 6.00 5.71 -17.81
CA ILE A 24 5.12 4.83 -17.03
C ILE A 24 5.19 3.35 -17.45
N GLN A 25 5.64 3.08 -18.68
CA GLN A 25 5.90 1.71 -19.16
C GLN A 25 7.14 1.13 -18.47
N ASP A 26 8.09 1.97 -18.10
CA ASP A 26 9.33 1.53 -17.45
C ASP A 26 9.12 1.22 -15.95
N VAL A 27 8.06 1.75 -15.33
CA VAL A 27 7.75 1.55 -13.90
C VAL A 27 6.72 0.46 -13.63
N SER A 28 5.97 0.02 -14.65
CA SER A 28 4.96 -1.04 -14.55
C SER A 28 4.97 -1.96 -15.78
N PRO A 29 5.26 -3.26 -15.59
CA PRO A 29 5.10 -4.25 -16.64
C PRO A 29 3.66 -4.33 -17.18
N VAL A 30 2.66 -4.10 -16.33
CA VAL A 30 1.24 -4.12 -16.72
C VAL A 30 0.92 -2.96 -17.66
N PHE A 31 1.37 -1.74 -17.34
CA PHE A 31 1.20 -0.60 -18.23
C PHE A 31 2.01 -0.75 -19.52
N ALA A 32 3.21 -1.35 -19.46
CA ALA A 32 3.98 -1.67 -20.65
C ALA A 32 3.21 -2.60 -21.60
N GLU A 33 2.58 -3.65 -21.06
CA GLU A 33 1.80 -4.60 -21.84
C GLU A 33 0.53 -3.94 -22.40
N MET A 34 -0.24 -3.22 -21.57
CA MET A 34 -1.45 -2.51 -22.00
C MET A 34 -1.19 -1.59 -23.19
N LEU A 35 -0.06 -0.86 -23.16
CA LEU A 35 0.32 0.12 -24.18
C LEU A 35 1.13 -0.46 -25.35
N LYS A 36 1.38 -1.78 -25.40
CA LYS A 36 2.09 -2.48 -26.49
C LYS A 36 1.32 -3.69 -27.04
N SER A 37 0.08 -3.86 -26.61
CA SER A 37 -0.74 -5.04 -26.87
C SER A 37 -1.41 -5.06 -28.25
N GLY A 38 -1.32 -3.97 -29.02
CA GLY A 38 -2.06 -3.75 -30.26
C GLY A 38 -3.56 -3.51 -30.06
N MET A 39 -4.00 -3.30 -28.81
CA MET A 39 -5.42 -3.12 -28.46
C MET A 39 -5.81 -1.62 -28.46
N LYS A 40 -7.08 -1.35 -28.13
CA LYS A 40 -7.67 -0.01 -28.13
C LYS A 40 -6.82 0.98 -27.33
N GLU A 41 -6.23 0.53 -26.23
CA GLU A 41 -5.38 1.32 -25.34
C GLU A 41 -4.12 1.84 -26.03
N GLU A 42 -3.50 1.03 -26.89
CA GLU A 42 -2.34 1.44 -27.70
C GLU A 42 -2.79 2.39 -28.83
N ILE A 43 -3.87 2.05 -29.55
CA ILE A 43 -4.38 2.84 -30.68
C ILE A 43 -4.79 4.24 -30.24
N GLU A 44 -5.47 4.33 -29.10
CA GLU A 44 -5.97 5.59 -28.56
C GLU A 44 -4.95 6.29 -27.65
N ASN A 45 -3.84 5.63 -27.29
CA ASN A 45 -2.86 6.06 -26.30
C ASN A 45 -3.54 6.48 -24.98
N LYS A 46 -4.45 5.64 -24.50
CA LYS A 46 -5.37 5.90 -23.39
C LYS A 46 -5.56 4.63 -22.57
N MET A 47 -5.49 4.73 -21.25
CA MET A 47 -5.85 3.63 -20.35
C MET A 47 -6.99 4.06 -19.45
N ILE A 48 -7.92 3.15 -19.23
CA ILE A 48 -9.04 3.34 -18.31
C ILE A 48 -8.75 2.55 -17.04
N ILE A 49 -8.74 3.25 -15.90
CA ILE A 49 -8.62 2.64 -14.57
C ILE A 49 -9.96 2.83 -13.86
N VAL A 50 -10.58 1.74 -13.39
CA VAL A 50 -11.92 1.77 -12.76
C VAL A 50 -11.93 1.25 -11.32
N ASP A 51 -10.85 0.57 -10.89
CA ASP A 51 -10.82 -0.11 -9.59
C ASP A 51 -10.29 0.75 -8.43
N PHE A 52 -9.96 2.01 -8.71
CA PHE A 52 -9.33 2.91 -7.75
C PHE A 52 -9.93 4.30 -7.87
N ASP A 53 -10.04 4.97 -6.73
CA ASP A 53 -10.46 6.36 -6.66
C ASP A 53 -9.45 7.28 -7.35
N PHE A 54 -9.94 8.43 -7.82
CA PHE A 54 -9.17 9.41 -8.56
C PHE A 54 -7.88 9.79 -7.82
N GLU A 55 -7.99 10.07 -6.52
CA GLU A 55 -6.91 10.54 -5.66
C GLU A 55 -5.78 9.49 -5.56
N ILE A 56 -6.13 8.20 -5.57
CA ILE A 56 -5.17 7.09 -5.52
C ILE A 56 -4.44 6.96 -6.86
N VAL A 57 -5.16 7.09 -7.97
CA VAL A 57 -4.58 7.06 -9.30
C VAL A 57 -3.65 8.26 -9.48
N GLU A 58 -4.12 9.47 -9.18
CA GLU A 58 -3.34 10.70 -9.23
C GLU A 58 -2.06 10.58 -8.39
N ALA A 59 -2.17 10.06 -7.17
CA ALA A 59 -1.03 9.82 -6.31
C ALA A 59 0.00 8.87 -6.91
N ALA A 60 -0.44 7.74 -7.46
CA ALA A 60 0.44 6.76 -8.09
C ALA A 60 1.18 7.37 -9.29
N ILE A 61 0.46 8.13 -10.12
CA ILE A 61 1.03 8.82 -11.28
C ILE A 61 2.06 9.86 -10.84
N ASN A 62 1.73 10.71 -9.86
CA ASN A 62 2.65 11.71 -9.32
C ASN A 62 3.93 11.05 -8.76
N ILE A 63 3.81 9.90 -8.11
CA ILE A 63 4.97 9.12 -7.63
C ILE A 63 5.86 8.66 -8.80
N PHE A 64 5.28 8.20 -9.92
CA PHE A 64 6.05 7.80 -11.10
C PHE A 64 6.83 8.96 -11.71
N TYR A 65 6.26 10.17 -11.67
CA TYR A 65 6.93 11.38 -12.17
C TYR A 65 7.87 12.03 -11.13
N GLY A 66 8.14 11.36 -10.02
CA GLY A 66 9.12 11.77 -9.01
C GLY A 66 8.60 12.82 -8.02
N GLU A 67 7.30 13.06 -7.97
CA GLU A 67 6.69 13.99 -7.03
C GLU A 67 6.52 13.34 -5.65
N LYS A 68 6.68 14.13 -4.58
CA LYS A 68 6.53 13.65 -3.20
C LYS A 68 5.07 13.74 -2.78
N VAL A 69 4.36 12.62 -2.76
CA VAL A 69 2.91 12.61 -2.48
C VAL A 69 2.55 12.15 -1.07
N LEU A 70 3.44 11.45 -0.37
CA LEU A 70 3.04 10.67 0.83
C LEU A 70 2.74 11.45 2.12
N LYS A 71 2.84 12.78 2.15
CA LYS A 71 2.88 13.49 3.44
C LYS A 71 1.53 13.55 4.16
N GLU A 72 0.42 13.19 3.50
CA GLU A 72 -0.94 13.40 4.02
C GLU A 72 -1.89 12.20 3.86
N PHE A 73 -1.39 11.00 3.49
CA PHE A 73 -2.30 9.85 3.33
C PHE A 73 -2.82 9.31 4.64
N SER A 74 -4.14 9.06 4.67
CA SER A 74 -4.74 8.22 5.69
C SER A 74 -4.23 6.78 5.56
N LEU A 75 -4.50 5.95 6.58
CA LEU A 75 -4.17 4.53 6.49
C LEU A 75 -4.93 3.84 5.35
N GLU A 76 -6.17 4.24 5.09
CA GLU A 76 -6.97 3.69 3.99
C GLU A 76 -6.38 4.04 2.63
N ASP A 77 -5.96 5.30 2.44
CA ASP A 77 -5.31 5.73 1.20
C ASP A 77 -4.00 5.00 0.96
N ALA A 78 -3.18 4.82 2.01
CA ALA A 78 -1.95 4.06 1.92
C ALA A 78 -2.21 2.60 1.48
N LEU A 79 -3.28 1.99 1.97
CA LEU A 79 -3.67 0.63 1.59
C LEU A 79 -4.18 0.56 0.15
N SER A 80 -5.01 1.52 -0.27
CA SER A 80 -5.49 1.63 -1.65
C SER A 80 -4.33 1.83 -2.62
N LEU A 81 -3.36 2.66 -2.26
CA LEU A 81 -2.14 2.87 -3.03
C LEU A 81 -1.24 1.62 -3.07
N TYR A 82 -1.17 0.85 -1.98
CA TYR A 82 -0.48 -0.45 -2.00
C TYR A 82 -1.16 -1.43 -2.96
N ARG A 83 -2.50 -1.53 -2.92
CA ARG A 83 -3.29 -2.37 -3.83
C ARG A 83 -3.12 -1.96 -5.28
N PHE A 84 -3.02 -0.66 -5.56
CA PHE A 84 -2.67 -0.14 -6.88
C PHE A 84 -1.31 -0.68 -7.32
N GLY A 85 -0.30 -0.56 -6.43
CA GLY A 85 1.03 -1.09 -6.69
C GLY A 85 1.05 -2.60 -6.96
N ASP A 86 0.29 -3.37 -6.19
CA ASP A 86 0.17 -4.82 -6.38
C ASP A 86 -0.51 -5.18 -7.71
N LYS A 87 -1.66 -4.56 -8.01
CA LYS A 87 -2.41 -4.82 -9.25
C LYS A 87 -1.62 -4.49 -10.51
N TYR A 88 -0.91 -3.36 -10.50
CA TYR A 88 -0.12 -2.90 -11.65
C TYR A 88 1.35 -3.30 -11.55
N LEU A 89 1.73 -4.20 -10.65
CA LEU A 89 3.10 -4.69 -10.46
C LEU A 89 4.15 -3.57 -10.30
N CYS A 90 3.78 -2.48 -9.62
CA CYS A 90 4.63 -1.33 -9.34
C CYS A 90 5.33 -1.51 -7.99
N SER A 91 6.40 -2.31 -7.99
CA SER A 91 7.18 -2.63 -6.77
C SER A 91 7.71 -1.40 -6.03
N TYR A 92 8.01 -0.31 -6.76
CA TYR A 92 8.45 0.95 -6.18
C TYR A 92 7.38 1.57 -5.27
N ILE A 93 6.12 1.64 -5.73
CA ILE A 93 4.99 2.14 -4.92
C ILE A 93 4.81 1.26 -3.69
N MET A 94 4.82 -0.07 -3.86
CA MET A 94 4.65 -1.01 -2.75
C MET A 94 5.71 -0.82 -1.66
N GLY A 95 6.99 -0.72 -2.05
CA GLY A 95 8.09 -0.50 -1.11
C GLY A 95 8.05 0.87 -0.45
N LEU A 96 7.62 1.90 -1.17
CA LEU A 96 7.46 3.25 -0.66
C LEU A 96 6.33 3.35 0.38
N VAL A 97 5.20 2.70 0.12
CA VAL A 97 4.09 2.58 1.08
C VAL A 97 4.52 1.77 2.30
N GLU A 98 5.10 0.59 2.09
CA GLU A 98 5.57 -0.26 3.18
C GLU A 98 6.57 0.47 4.10
N GLY A 99 7.58 1.11 3.52
CA GLY A 99 8.57 1.87 4.27
C GLY A 99 7.96 3.06 5.03
N THR A 100 6.89 3.66 4.51
CA THR A 100 6.16 4.75 5.19
C THR A 100 5.34 4.21 6.36
N LEU A 101 4.59 3.12 6.17
CA LEU A 101 3.81 2.50 7.23
C LEU A 101 4.70 2.00 8.38
N ILE A 102 5.86 1.41 8.06
CA ILE A 102 6.83 0.95 9.07
C ILE A 102 7.30 2.11 9.97
N LYS A 103 7.56 3.29 9.38
CA LYS A 103 8.01 4.48 10.15
C LYS A 103 6.95 5.03 11.09
N HIS A 104 5.68 4.73 10.84
CA HIS A 104 4.55 5.24 11.62
C HIS A 104 3.94 4.19 12.54
N ILE A 105 4.57 3.02 12.72
CA ILE A 105 4.11 2.03 13.68
C ILE A 105 4.11 2.65 15.09
N SER A 106 2.97 2.56 15.77
CA SER A 106 2.75 3.08 17.10
C SER A 106 1.88 2.11 17.93
N PRO A 107 1.85 2.25 19.27
CA PRO A 107 0.95 1.45 20.11
C PRO A 107 -0.53 1.58 19.73
N THR A 108 -0.93 2.73 19.15
CA THR A 108 -2.34 3.00 18.81
C THR A 108 -2.75 2.39 17.48
N ASN A 109 -1.83 2.16 16.53
CA ASN A 109 -2.15 1.65 15.20
C ASN A 109 -1.58 0.25 14.88
N VAL A 110 -0.64 -0.27 15.67
CA VAL A 110 0.09 -1.52 15.36
C VAL A 110 -0.84 -2.70 15.12
N VAL A 111 -1.92 -2.81 15.90
CA VAL A 111 -2.91 -3.89 15.77
C VAL A 111 -3.64 -3.83 14.43
N GLN A 112 -4.03 -2.62 14.02
CA GLN A 112 -4.71 -2.40 12.75
C GLN A 112 -3.77 -2.71 11.58
N LEU A 113 -2.50 -2.28 11.67
CA LEU A 113 -1.47 -2.60 10.67
C LEU A 113 -1.20 -4.11 10.56
N ILE A 114 -1.25 -4.87 11.65
CA ILE A 114 -1.12 -6.34 11.62
C ILE A 114 -2.28 -6.96 10.82
N LYS A 115 -3.52 -6.53 11.07
CA LYS A 115 -4.69 -7.07 10.36
C LYS A 115 -4.55 -6.88 8.84
N PHE A 116 -4.05 -5.72 8.41
CA PHE A 116 -3.87 -5.40 7.00
C PHE A 116 -2.67 -6.10 6.35
N SER A 117 -1.53 -6.13 7.03
CA SER A 117 -0.30 -6.73 6.50
C SER A 117 -0.28 -8.25 6.58
N SER A 118 -1.22 -8.87 7.30
CA SER A 118 -1.27 -10.32 7.48
C SER A 118 -1.36 -11.10 6.15
N PRO A 119 -0.91 -12.37 6.14
CA PRO A 119 -0.99 -13.23 4.95
C PRO A 119 -2.40 -13.46 4.40
N VAL A 120 -3.43 -13.23 5.22
CA VAL A 120 -4.84 -13.40 4.83
C VAL A 120 -5.40 -12.14 4.16
N SER A 121 -4.74 -10.99 4.34
CA SER A 121 -5.15 -9.70 3.81
C SER A 121 -4.26 -9.30 2.64
N LEU A 122 -3.36 -8.32 2.80
CA LEU A 122 -2.47 -7.83 1.74
C LEU A 122 -1.10 -8.53 1.70
N ASN A 123 -0.78 -9.37 2.69
CA ASN A 123 0.47 -10.12 2.76
C ASN A 123 1.73 -9.24 2.61
N ILE A 124 1.74 -8.08 3.28
CA ILE A 124 2.87 -7.15 3.28
C ILE A 124 3.90 -7.65 4.29
N LYS A 125 4.70 -8.64 3.89
CA LYS A 125 5.53 -9.44 4.80
C LYS A 125 6.45 -8.62 5.70
N GLY A 126 7.13 -7.61 5.15
CA GLY A 126 8.07 -6.78 5.93
C GLY A 126 7.33 -5.94 6.97
N LEU A 127 6.23 -5.29 6.58
CA LEU A 127 5.34 -4.58 7.51
C LEU A 127 4.80 -5.52 8.61
N TYR A 128 4.29 -6.69 8.23
CA TYR A 128 3.74 -7.66 9.19
C TYR A 128 4.77 -8.05 10.24
N GLN A 129 5.97 -8.42 9.80
CA GLN A 129 7.06 -8.79 10.71
C GLN A 129 7.42 -7.62 11.63
N ARG A 130 7.55 -6.40 11.10
CA ARG A 130 7.86 -5.21 11.90
C ARG A 130 6.79 -4.90 12.93
N CYS A 131 5.52 -5.04 12.59
CA CYS A 131 4.44 -4.84 13.55
C CYS A 131 4.46 -5.87 14.69
N ILE A 132 4.75 -7.14 14.39
CA ILE A 132 4.91 -8.19 15.41
C ILE A 132 6.10 -7.88 16.32
N ASP A 133 7.25 -7.48 15.76
CA ASP A 133 8.43 -7.10 16.53
C ASP A 133 8.13 -5.92 17.47
N SER A 134 7.49 -4.86 16.96
CA SER A 134 7.08 -3.68 17.74
C SER A 134 6.11 -4.07 18.86
N LEU A 135 5.17 -4.96 18.58
CA LEU A 135 4.20 -5.41 19.56
C LEU A 135 4.86 -6.15 20.74
N ILE A 136 5.83 -7.03 20.45
CA ILE A 136 6.62 -7.72 21.48
C ILE A 136 7.36 -6.71 22.35
N ILE A 137 7.97 -5.68 21.74
CA ILE A 137 8.68 -4.62 22.46
C ILE A 137 7.72 -3.86 23.39
N TYR A 138 6.53 -3.50 22.91
CA TYR A 138 5.54 -2.80 23.73
C TYR A 138 5.14 -3.62 24.96
N PHE A 139 4.86 -4.91 24.79
CA PHE A 139 4.52 -5.81 25.91
C PHE A 139 5.67 -6.02 26.90
N LYS A 140 6.93 -6.00 26.44
CA LYS A 140 8.10 -6.14 27.32
C LYS A 140 8.36 -4.90 28.17
N ASN A 141 8.08 -3.72 27.63
CA ASN A 141 8.51 -2.46 28.23
C ASN A 141 7.41 -1.73 29.02
N SER A 142 6.12 -2.01 28.79
CA SER A 142 4.98 -1.41 29.48
C SER A 142 3.70 -2.25 29.35
N THR A 143 2.65 -1.96 30.14
CA THR A 143 1.26 -2.32 29.77
C THR A 143 0.81 -1.44 28.61
N PRO A 144 0.71 -1.94 27.37
CA PRO A 144 0.40 -1.09 26.23
C PRO A 144 -1.07 -0.70 26.28
N VAL A 145 -1.36 0.59 26.15
CA VAL A 145 -2.71 1.06 25.86
C VAL A 145 -2.87 1.01 24.34
N PHE A 146 -3.44 -0.08 23.84
CA PHE A 146 -3.79 -0.20 22.43
C PHE A 146 -5.05 0.64 22.13
N GLY A 147 -5.19 1.10 20.88
CA GLY A 147 -6.36 1.87 20.45
C GLY A 147 -7.67 1.11 20.67
N SER A 148 -8.72 1.82 21.09
CA SER A 148 -10.01 1.31 21.56
C SER A 148 -10.79 0.46 20.55
N GLU A 149 -10.50 0.58 19.26
CA GLU A 149 -11.21 -0.14 18.20
C GLU A 149 -10.62 -1.53 17.89
N SER A 150 -9.51 -1.91 18.53
CA SER A 150 -8.60 -2.88 17.90
C SER A 150 -8.55 -4.27 18.52
N LEU A 151 -9.05 -4.47 19.74
CA LEU A 151 -8.81 -5.69 20.50
C LEU A 151 -10.06 -6.58 20.59
N ASP A 152 -10.25 -7.44 19.59
CA ASP A 152 -11.01 -8.67 19.80
C ASP A 152 -10.19 -9.58 20.74
N GLU A 153 -10.76 -10.03 21.85
CA GLU A 153 -10.13 -10.95 22.79
C GLU A 153 -9.56 -12.20 22.09
N LYS A 154 -10.17 -12.66 21.00
CA LYS A 154 -9.65 -13.77 20.19
C LYS A 154 -8.36 -13.42 19.47
N PHE A 155 -8.24 -12.19 18.99
CA PHE A 155 -7.05 -11.71 18.30
C PHE A 155 -5.89 -11.52 19.28
N LEU A 156 -6.17 -10.95 20.45
CA LEU A 156 -5.23 -10.91 21.57
C LEU A 156 -4.80 -12.31 21.99
N GLY A 157 -5.75 -13.23 22.16
CA GLY A 157 -5.45 -14.62 22.51
C GLY A 157 -4.48 -15.27 21.52
N LYS A 158 -4.71 -15.08 20.21
CA LYS A 158 -3.78 -15.55 19.17
C LYS A 158 -2.41 -14.90 19.28
N ILE A 159 -2.34 -13.58 19.45
CA ILE A 159 -1.07 -12.85 19.61
C ILE A 159 -0.31 -13.31 20.86
N PHE A 160 -0.98 -13.40 22.01
CA PHE A 160 -0.37 -13.87 23.26
C PHE A 160 0.12 -15.30 23.14
N SER A 161 -0.65 -16.19 22.48
CA SER A 161 -0.19 -17.55 22.21
C SER A 161 1.04 -17.58 21.30
N LEU A 162 1.11 -16.70 20.29
CA LEU A 162 2.27 -16.56 19.42
C LEU A 162 3.51 -16.05 20.18
N ILE A 163 3.35 -15.01 20.99
CA ILE A 163 4.41 -14.45 21.83
C ILE A 163 4.90 -15.49 22.86
N TYR A 164 3.98 -16.23 23.48
CA TYR A 164 4.31 -17.29 24.44
C TYR A 164 5.12 -18.40 23.79
N VAL A 165 4.71 -18.87 22.60
CA VAL A 165 5.46 -19.86 21.82
C VAL A 165 6.83 -19.32 21.43
N MET A 166 6.93 -18.07 20.97
CA MET A 166 8.21 -17.46 20.60
C MET A 166 9.16 -17.32 21.81
N ASN A 167 8.66 -16.96 22.98
CA ASN A 167 9.48 -16.89 24.20
C ASN A 167 9.95 -18.26 24.67
N LEU A 168 9.14 -19.32 24.51
CA LEU A 168 9.54 -20.70 24.81
C LEU A 168 10.63 -21.23 23.87
N ILE A 169 10.67 -20.77 22.62
CA ILE A 169 11.70 -21.14 21.64
C ILE A 169 13.03 -20.43 21.93
N ILE A 170 12.99 -19.18 22.41
CA ILE A 170 14.20 -18.39 22.73
C ILE A 170 14.81 -18.79 24.09
N ALA A 171 14.04 -19.41 24.99
CA ALA A 171 14.49 -19.89 26.29
C ALA A 171 15.18 -21.27 26.27
N LYS A 172 15.42 -21.85 25.09
CA LYS A 172 16.20 -23.08 24.86
C LYS A 172 17.48 -22.75 24.09
#